data_AF-A0A961HC65-F1
#
_entry.id   AF-A0A961HC65-F1
#
_cell.length_a   1.000
_cell.length_b   1.000
_cell.length_c   1.000
_cell.angle_alpha   90.00
_cell.angle_beta   90.00
_cell.angle_gamma   90.00
#
_symmetry.space_group_name_H-M   'P 1'
#
loop_
_entity.id
_entity.type
_entity.pdbx_description
1 polymer ?
#
loop_
_entity_poly.entity_id
_entity_poly.type
_entity_poly.pdbx_seq_one_letter_code
_entity_poly.pdbx_strand_id
1 'polypeptide(L)' 'MRFAFKTSTQNTTWADMLAVWRAADEIEVYESGWTFDHFYPIF' A
#
# COMPACT_ATOMS: atom_id res chain seq x y z
N MET A 1 17.96 2.22 9.80
CA MET A 1 16.68 2.89 9.46
C MET A 1 15.87 1.90 8.63
N ARG A 2 14.56 1.83 8.81
CA ARG A 2 13.66 0.90 8.10
C ARG A 2 12.64 1.71 7.32
N PHE A 3 12.38 1.33 6.08
CA PHE A 3 11.43 2.00 5.20
C PHE A 3 10.23 1.10 4.92
N ALA A 4 9.06 1.70 4.91
CA ALA A 4 7.80 1.04 4.68
C ALA A 4 6.92 1.92 3.79
N PHE A 5 5.91 1.32 3.17
CA PHE A 5 4.92 2.04 2.39
C PHE A 5 3.50 1.77 2.91
N LYS A 6 2.56 2.64 2.53
CA LYS A 6 1.16 2.54 2.90
C LYS A 6 0.29 2.78 1.69
N THR A 7 -0.73 1.96 1.50
CA THR A 7 -1.77 2.16 0.48
C THR A 7 -3.11 2.51 1.13
N SER A 8 -3.85 3.44 0.52
CA SER A 8 -5.25 3.74 0.88
C SER A 8 -6.20 3.02 -0.08
N THR A 9 -7.27 2.43 0.44
CA THR A 9 -8.32 1.77 -0.36
C THR A 9 -9.24 2.77 -1.06
N GLN A 10 -9.16 4.05 -0.70
CA GLN A 10 -9.99 5.11 -1.27
C GLN A 10 -9.48 5.49 -2.67
N ASN A 11 -10.39 5.81 -3.59
CA ASN A 11 -10.09 6.30 -4.94
C ASN A 11 -9.21 5.35 -5.78
N THR A 12 -9.26 4.05 -5.50
CA THR A 12 -8.50 3.02 -6.23
C THR A 12 -9.27 1.70 -6.27
N THR A 13 -8.75 0.72 -7.00
CA THR A 13 -9.28 -0.65 -7.02
C THR A 13 -8.35 -1.60 -6.27
N TRP A 14 -8.88 -2.73 -5.80
CA TRP A 14 -8.06 -3.78 -5.18
C TRP A 14 -6.98 -4.33 -6.11
N ALA A 15 -7.25 -4.40 -7.42
CA ALA A 15 -6.28 -4.86 -8.41
C ALA A 15 -5.11 -3.88 -8.55
N ASP A 16 -5.40 -2.58 -8.57
CA ASP A 16 -4.36 -1.54 -8.63
C ASP A 16 -3.51 -1.53 -7.36
N MET A 17 -4.13 -1.69 -6.18
CA MET A 17 -3.38 -1.84 -4.92
C MET A 17 -2.46 -3.07 -4.96
N LEU A 18 -2.95 -4.23 -5.42
CA LEU A 18 -2.13 -5.43 -5.55
C LEU A 18 -0.94 -5.23 -6.49
N ALA A 19 -1.12 -4.48 -7.59
CA ALA A 19 -0.04 -4.14 -8.51
C ALA A 19 1.05 -3.30 -7.81
N VAL A 20 0.67 -2.32 -6.98
CA VAL A 20 1.61 -1.53 -6.18
C VAL A 20 2.38 -2.40 -5.19
N TRP A 21 1.70 -3.33 -4.49
CA TRP A 21 2.36 -4.21 -3.52
C TRP A 21 3.36 -5.15 -4.18
N ARG A 22 2.98 -5.77 -5.31
CA ARG A 22 3.91 -6.61 -6.10
C ARG A 22 5.11 -5.83 -6.62
N ALA A 23 4.91 -4.57 -7.03
CA ALA A 23 6.01 -3.71 -7.43
C ALA A 23 6.91 -3.35 -6.24
N ALA A 24 6.34 -3.16 -5.05
CA ALA A 24 7.11 -2.87 -3.84
C ALA A 24 7.95 -4.06 -3.36
N ASP A 25 7.48 -5.31 -3.55
CA ASP A 25 8.25 -6.53 -3.23
C ASP A 25 9.58 -6.61 -4.03
N GLU A 26 9.64 -6.00 -5.21
CA GLU A 26 10.85 -5.96 -6.05
C GLU A 26 11.83 -4.83 -5.66
N ILE A 27 11.49 -4.00 -4.67
CA ILE A 27 12.31 -2.86 -4.23
C ILE A 27 12.91 -3.17 -2.86
N GLU A 28 14.21 -3.50 -2.86
CA GLU A 28 14.97 -3.92 -1.65
C GLU A 28 14.87 -2.97 -0.45
N VAL A 29 14.59 -1.68 -0.68
CA VAL A 29 14.52 -0.67 0.39
C VAL A 29 13.31 -0.88 1.32
N TYR A 30 12.21 -1.45 0.83
CA TYR A 30 10.97 -1.59 1.59
C TYR A 30 10.95 -2.92 2.35
N GLU A 31 10.79 -2.85 3.68
CA GLU A 31 10.69 -4.06 4.51
C GLU A 31 9.24 -4.43 4.87
N SER A 32 8.29 -3.50 4.73
CA SER A 32 6.89 -3.73 5.09
C SER A 32 5.93 -2.80 4.34
N GLY A 33 4.70 -3.28 4.21
CA GLY A 33 3.56 -2.54 3.67
C GLY A 33 2.39 -2.56 4.65
N TRP A 34 1.60 -1.48 4.68
CA TRP A 34 0.39 -1.38 5.51
C TRP A 34 -0.80 -0.88 4.70
N THR A 35 -1.97 -1.46 4.93
CA THR A 35 -3.24 -0.96 4.36
C THR A 35 -3.91 0.02 5.31
N PHE A 36 -4.41 1.13 4.78
CA PHE A 36 -5.33 1.98 5.53
C PHE A 36 -6.70 1.33 5.63
N ASP A 37 -6.98 0.69 6.76
CA ASP A 37 -8.22 -0.07 6.95
C ASP A 37 -9.30 0.82 7.57
N HIS A 38 -9.98 1.61 6.73
CA HIS A 38 -11.13 2.41 7.13
C HIS A 38 -12.32 2.07 6.25
N PHE A 39 -13.45 1.76 6.88
CA PHE A 39 -14.68 1.42 6.19
C PHE A 39 -15.25 2.59 5.38
N TYR A 40 -15.12 3.82 5.90
CA TYR A 40 -15.51 5.05 5.21
C TYR A 40 -14.29 5.94 4.91
N PRO A 41 -14.31 6.71 3.83
CA PRO A 41 -13.25 7.65 3.52
C PRO A 41 -13.05 8.72 4.62
N ILE A 42 -11.79 9.04 4.90
CA ILE A 42 -11.36 10.21 5.70
C ILE A 42 -10.40 11.00 4.81
N PHE A 43 -10.65 12.31 4.65
CA PHE A 43 -9.91 13.24 3.80
C PHE A 43 -8.96 14.13 4.59
#